data_AF-A0A971JKP3-F1
#
_entry.id   AF-A0A971JKP3-F1
#
_cell.length_a   1.000
_cell.length_b   1.000
_cell.length_c   1.000
_cell.angle_alpha   90.00
_cell.angle_beta   90.00
_cell.angle_gamma   90.00
#
_symmetry.space_group_name_H-M   'P 1'
#
loop_
_entity.id
_entity.type
_entity.pdbx_description
1 polymer ?
#
loop_
_entity_poly.entity_id
_entity_poly.type
_entity_poly.pdbx_seq_one_letter_code
_entity_poly.pdbx_strand_id
1 'polypeptide(L)'
;MKMRAFLLLMAAVSVAGCQTGGGSVTEKVLADFGLREQPEGYVSGSDKVFQELDAVGKTEMKRLNAQGRNGEIKFEQDGLRGRYFKEVKIYENFMPLDAKAAGHLVDQDRGYVGTVEYRYRVYRGADKPTRAEAAAVTADIPTDTEGRETLRYTFTAGGTWNGAKGEKVAN
;
A
#
# COMPACT_ATOMS: atom_id res chain seq x y z
N MET A 1 34.34 -42.18 -37.41
CA MET A 1 33.08 -42.02 -36.64
C MET A 1 33.00 -40.78 -35.73
N LYS A 2 34.09 -40.06 -35.42
CA LYS A 2 34.08 -38.93 -34.47
C LYS A 2 33.53 -37.59 -35.02
N MET A 3 33.54 -37.38 -36.33
CA MET A 3 33.14 -36.10 -36.95
C MET A 3 31.62 -35.94 -37.11
N ARG A 4 30.88 -37.05 -37.24
CA ARG A 4 29.41 -37.05 -37.34
C ARG A 4 28.72 -36.75 -36.00
N ALA A 5 29.32 -37.19 -34.90
CA ALA A 5 28.82 -36.90 -33.55
C ALA A 5 28.99 -35.41 -33.18
N PHE A 6 30.07 -34.77 -33.65
CA PHE A 6 30.34 -33.35 -33.36
C PHE A 6 29.41 -32.40 -34.12
N LEU A 7 29.09 -32.73 -35.37
CA LEU A 7 28.13 -31.96 -36.19
C LEU A 7 26.68 -32.06 -35.65
N LEU A 8 26.29 -33.23 -35.13
CA LEU A 8 24.99 -33.42 -34.48
C LEU A 8 24.86 -32.66 -33.15
N LEU A 9 25.96 -32.55 -32.38
CA LEU A 9 25.99 -31.81 -31.13
C LEU A 9 25.87 -30.29 -31.37
N MET A 10 26.55 -29.75 -32.39
CA MET A 10 26.45 -28.34 -32.79
C MET A 10 25.04 -27.97 -33.27
N ALA A 11 24.38 -28.85 -34.03
CA ALA A 11 23.01 -28.65 -34.51
C ALA A 11 21.98 -28.71 -33.37
N ALA A 12 22.20 -29.55 -32.35
CA ALA A 12 21.33 -29.62 -31.18
C ALA A 12 21.42 -28.37 -30.27
N VAL A 13 22.60 -27.74 -30.18
CA VAL A 13 22.77 -26.48 -29.43
C VAL A 13 22.12 -25.28 -30.14
N SER A 14 21.93 -25.34 -31.47
CA SER A 14 21.27 -24.25 -32.22
C SER A 14 19.75 -24.20 -32.02
N VAL A 15 19.11 -25.30 -31.60
CA VAL A 15 17.66 -25.39 -31.38
C VAL A 15 17.27 -25.16 -29.91
N ALA A 16 18.25 -25.20 -28.99
CA ALA A 16 18.06 -24.80 -27.60
C ALA A 16 18.01 -23.27 -27.39
N GLY A 17 18.11 -22.47 -28.47
CA GLY A 17 17.73 -21.06 -28.47
C GLY A 17 16.21 -20.86 -28.53
N CYS A 18 15.45 -21.61 -27.72
CA CYS A 18 14.03 -21.35 -27.54
C CYS A 18 13.87 -20.02 -26.82
N GLN A 19 13.60 -19.00 -27.64
CA GLN A 19 12.90 -17.77 -27.35
C GLN A 19 12.50 -17.62 -25.87
N THR A 20 13.25 -16.79 -25.15
CA THR A 20 12.67 -16.03 -24.05
C THR A 20 11.48 -15.24 -24.63
N GLY A 21 10.26 -15.76 -24.50
CA GLY A 21 9.00 -15.08 -24.86
C GLY A 21 8.69 -13.88 -23.96
N GLY A 22 9.72 -13.12 -23.59
CA GLY A 22 9.61 -11.84 -22.93
C GLY A 22 9.92 -10.77 -23.95
N GLY A 23 8.86 -10.18 -24.54
CA GLY A 23 8.99 -8.89 -25.21
C GLY A 23 9.80 -7.93 -24.33
N SER A 24 10.58 -7.05 -24.97
CA SER A 24 11.46 -6.12 -24.26
C SER A 24 10.70 -5.40 -23.15
N VAL A 25 11.37 -5.03 -22.05
CA VAL A 25 10.72 -4.29 -20.94
C VAL A 25 9.91 -3.10 -21.47
N THR A 26 10.43 -2.44 -22.50
CA THR A 26 9.76 -1.37 -23.24
C THR A 26 8.42 -1.80 -23.86
N GLU A 27 8.32 -2.99 -24.45
CA GLU A 27 7.07 -3.51 -25.01
C GLU A 27 6.02 -3.81 -23.94
N LYS A 28 6.43 -4.33 -22.78
CA LYS A 28 5.51 -4.56 -21.66
C LYS A 28 4.98 -3.24 -21.09
N VAL A 29 5.86 -2.25 -20.94
CA VAL A 29 5.48 -0.91 -20.51
C VAL A 29 4.53 -0.27 -21.54
N LEU A 30 4.81 -0.40 -22.84
CA LEU A 30 3.90 0.13 -23.88
C LEU A 30 2.53 -0.57 -23.85
N ALA A 31 2.49 -1.88 -23.60
CA ALA A 31 1.24 -2.61 -23.39
C ALA A 31 0.49 -2.14 -22.13
N ASP A 32 1.20 -1.83 -21.03
CA ASP A 32 0.60 -1.29 -19.78
C ASP A 32 -0.12 0.04 -20.01
N PHE A 33 0.39 0.84 -20.94
CA PHE A 33 -0.21 2.12 -21.34
C PHE A 33 -1.20 2.00 -22.51
N GLY A 34 -1.55 0.78 -22.94
CA GLY A 34 -2.50 0.54 -24.04
C GLY A 34 -1.99 0.97 -25.42
N LEU A 35 -0.67 1.16 -25.56
CA LEU A 35 -0.03 1.60 -26.80
C LEU A 35 0.36 0.43 -27.72
N ARG A 36 0.10 -0.82 -27.29
CA ARG A 36 0.42 -2.05 -28.04
C ARG A 36 -0.47 -3.22 -27.61
N GLU A 37 -0.58 -4.24 -28.47
CA GLU A 37 -1.24 -5.51 -28.14
C GLU A 37 -0.53 -6.26 -27.00
N GLN A 38 -1.31 -6.91 -26.15
CA GLN A 38 -0.84 -7.64 -24.97
C GLN A 38 -0.28 -9.01 -25.38
N PRO A 39 0.99 -9.32 -25.06
CA PRO A 39 1.58 -10.63 -25.36
C PRO A 39 1.00 -11.74 -24.46
N GLU A 40 1.11 -13.00 -24.88
CA GLU A 40 0.69 -14.14 -24.05
C GLU A 40 1.40 -14.16 -22.68
N GLY A 41 0.65 -14.41 -21.61
CA GLY A 41 1.16 -14.43 -20.24
C GLY A 41 1.46 -13.06 -19.62
N TYR A 42 0.99 -11.98 -20.25
CA TYR A 42 1.14 -10.62 -19.77
C TYR A 42 0.30 -10.36 -18.49
N VAL A 43 0.94 -9.74 -17.50
CA VAL A 43 0.30 -9.22 -16.29
C VAL A 43 0.43 -7.71 -16.35
N SER A 44 -0.68 -6.98 -16.21
CA SER A 44 -0.63 -5.53 -16.27
C SER A 44 0.14 -4.98 -15.06
N GLY A 45 0.86 -3.88 -15.24
CA GLY A 45 1.54 -3.22 -14.12
C GLY A 45 0.57 -2.75 -13.04
N SER A 46 -0.69 -2.48 -13.38
CA SER A 46 -1.74 -2.19 -12.38
C SER A 46 -2.08 -3.41 -11.53
N ASP A 47 -2.15 -4.61 -12.11
CA ASP A 47 -2.38 -5.86 -11.35
C ASP A 47 -1.21 -6.15 -10.41
N LYS A 48 0.02 -5.93 -10.88
CA LYS A 48 1.21 -6.06 -10.04
C LYS A 48 1.18 -5.09 -8.87
N VAL A 49 0.82 -3.83 -9.12
CA VAL A 49 0.66 -2.82 -8.05
C VAL A 49 -0.45 -3.21 -7.08
N PHE A 50 -1.56 -3.75 -7.57
CA PHE A 50 -2.65 -4.21 -6.71
C PHE A 50 -2.19 -5.33 -5.76
N GLN A 51 -1.33 -6.25 -6.22
CA GLN A 51 -0.73 -7.27 -5.37
C GLN A 51 0.19 -6.67 -4.29
N GLU A 52 0.95 -5.63 -4.63
CA GLU A 52 1.83 -4.93 -3.68
C GLU A 52 1.05 -4.15 -2.60
N LEU A 53 -0.19 -3.73 -2.86
CA LEU A 53 -0.99 -2.96 -1.90
C LEU A 53 -1.26 -3.68 -0.58
N ASP A 54 -1.22 -5.02 -0.55
CA ASP A 54 -1.30 -5.76 0.72
C ASP A 54 -0.10 -5.48 1.63
N ALA A 55 1.11 -5.48 1.06
CA ALA A 55 2.33 -5.16 1.80
C ALA A 55 2.37 -3.69 2.23
N VAL A 56 1.91 -2.78 1.36
CA VAL A 56 1.74 -1.34 1.68
C VAL A 56 0.76 -1.19 2.85
N GLY A 57 -0.41 -1.81 2.77
CA GLY A 57 -1.45 -1.78 3.79
C GLY A 57 -0.96 -2.21 5.17
N LYS A 58 -0.28 -3.35 5.24
CA LYS A 58 0.32 -3.86 6.49
C LYS A 58 1.36 -2.90 7.08
N THR A 59 2.22 -2.36 6.22
CA THR A 59 3.32 -1.49 6.64
C THR A 59 2.79 -0.15 7.13
N GLU A 60 1.87 0.43 6.38
CA GLU A 60 1.27 1.71 6.71
C GLU A 60 0.42 1.63 7.97
N MET A 61 -0.40 0.60 8.14
CA MET A 61 -1.23 0.44 9.33
C MET A 61 -0.35 0.44 10.61
N LYS A 62 0.80 -0.23 10.58
CA LYS A 62 1.79 -0.18 11.67
C LYS A 62 2.31 1.25 11.88
N ARG A 63 2.64 1.97 10.80
CA ARG A 63 3.11 3.36 10.86
C ARG A 63 2.04 4.30 11.45
N LEU A 64 0.79 4.17 11.02
CA LEU A 64 -0.34 4.96 11.49
C LEU A 64 -0.60 4.73 12.99
N ASN A 65 -0.62 3.47 13.44
CA ASN A 65 -0.78 3.12 14.84
C ASN A 65 0.40 3.61 15.69
N ALA A 66 1.63 3.52 15.18
CA ALA A 66 2.81 4.05 15.87
C ALA A 66 2.74 5.59 16.03
N GLN A 67 2.30 6.30 14.99
CA GLN A 67 2.11 7.75 15.03
C GLN A 67 0.97 8.18 15.97
N GLY A 68 -0.12 7.42 16.01
CA GLY A 68 -1.29 7.69 16.83
C GLY A 68 -1.17 7.27 18.30
N ARG A 69 -0.12 6.53 18.69
CA ARG A 69 -0.01 5.86 20.01
C ARG A 69 -0.19 6.79 21.21
N ASN A 70 0.26 8.04 21.10
CA ASN A 70 0.17 9.01 22.20
C ASN A 70 -1.25 9.58 22.37
N GLY A 71 -2.08 9.49 21.33
CA GLY A 71 -3.46 9.96 21.33
C GLY A 71 -3.61 11.47 21.50
N GLU A 72 -4.86 11.88 21.69
CA GLU A 72 -5.25 13.23 22.04
C GLU A 72 -5.86 13.22 23.45
N ILE A 73 -5.59 14.26 24.25
CA ILE A 73 -6.24 14.40 25.56
C ILE A 73 -7.45 15.31 25.42
N LYS A 74 -8.63 14.74 25.71
CA LYS A 74 -9.90 15.45 25.70
C LYS A 74 -10.37 15.74 27.11
N PHE A 75 -11.29 16.70 27.22
CA PHE A 75 -11.92 17.12 28.46
C PHE A 75 -13.43 16.94 28.34
N GLU A 76 -14.04 16.37 29.36
CA GLU A 76 -15.48 16.19 29.48
C GLU A 76 -15.93 16.77 30.82
N GLN A 77 -17.00 17.56 30.79
CA GLN A 77 -17.56 18.22 31.96
C GLN A 77 -18.93 17.65 32.27
N ASP A 78 -19.09 17.16 33.49
CA ASP A 78 -20.37 16.73 34.06
C ASP A 78 -20.69 17.60 35.29
N GLY A 79 -21.58 18.58 35.07
CA GLY A 79 -21.92 19.60 36.06
C GLY A 79 -20.70 20.39 36.55
N LEU A 80 -20.40 20.29 37.84
CA LEU A 80 -19.26 20.95 38.50
C LEU A 80 -17.95 20.15 38.41
N ARG A 81 -17.98 18.92 37.85
CA ARG A 81 -16.81 18.05 37.77
C ARG A 81 -16.33 17.96 36.33
N GLY A 82 -15.07 18.34 36.11
CA GLY A 82 -14.37 18.13 34.85
C GLY A 82 -13.44 16.93 34.93
N ARG A 83 -13.39 16.12 33.87
CA ARG A 83 -12.46 14.99 33.76
C ARG A 83 -11.74 15.02 32.42
N TYR A 84 -10.51 14.52 32.41
CA TYR A 84 -9.68 14.36 31.23
C TYR A 84 -9.58 12.88 30.87
N PHE A 85 -9.52 12.58 29.58
CA PHE A 85 -9.27 11.24 29.09
C PHE A 85 -8.41 11.28 27.83
N LYS A 86 -7.65 10.21 27.60
CA LYS A 86 -6.92 10.01 26.36
C LYS A 86 -7.81 9.32 25.34
N GLU A 87 -7.81 9.81 24.11
CA GLU A 87 -8.44 9.17 22.96
C GLU A 87 -7.37 8.77 21.94
N VAL A 88 -7.41 7.52 21.47
CA VAL A 88 -6.49 6.99 20.46
C VAL A 88 -7.29 6.38 19.32
N LYS A 89 -6.91 6.71 18.10
CA LYS A 89 -7.36 6.00 16.89
C LYS A 89 -6.48 4.78 16.67
N ILE A 90 -7.08 3.58 16.67
CA ILE A 90 -6.39 2.33 16.35
C ILE A 90 -6.93 1.81 15.03
N TYR A 91 -6.05 1.68 14.05
CA TYR A 91 -6.34 1.03 12.78
C TYR A 91 -6.25 -0.48 12.95
N GLU A 92 -7.33 -1.18 12.59
CA GLU A 92 -7.53 -2.60 12.88
C GLU A 92 -7.49 -3.45 11.60
N ASN A 93 -7.88 -2.87 10.47
CA ASN A 93 -7.93 -3.56 9.20
C ASN A 93 -7.65 -2.60 8.03
N PHE A 94 -7.24 -3.15 6.90
CA PHE A 94 -7.06 -2.42 5.65
C PHE A 94 -7.58 -3.24 4.46
N MET A 95 -7.96 -2.57 3.39
CA MET A 95 -8.46 -3.18 2.16
C MET A 95 -7.90 -2.43 0.94
N PRO A 96 -7.09 -3.07 0.08
CA PRO A 96 -6.76 -2.53 -1.23
C PRO A 96 -8.04 -2.29 -2.04
N LEU A 97 -8.19 -1.11 -2.64
CA LEU A 97 -9.39 -0.73 -3.38
C LEU A 97 -9.15 -0.70 -4.89
N ASP A 98 -8.14 0.05 -5.34
CA ASP A 98 -7.80 0.18 -6.76
C ASP A 98 -6.29 0.32 -6.97
N ALA A 99 -5.86 -0.04 -8.17
CA ALA A 99 -4.55 0.27 -8.71
C ALA A 99 -4.73 0.67 -10.18
N LYS A 100 -4.09 1.77 -10.60
CA LYS A 100 -4.18 2.27 -11.96
C LYS A 100 -2.92 3.01 -12.36
N ALA A 101 -2.66 3.07 -13.67
CA ALA A 101 -1.63 3.94 -14.19
C ALA A 101 -1.88 5.38 -13.74
N ALA A 102 -0.84 6.05 -13.27
CA ALA A 102 -0.88 7.48 -13.04
C ALA A 102 -1.07 8.14 -14.42
N GLY A 103 -2.26 8.71 -14.67
CA GLY A 103 -2.47 9.58 -15.84
C GLY A 103 -1.50 10.77 -15.79
N HIS A 104 -1.41 11.56 -16.88
CA HIS A 104 -0.52 12.73 -17.03
C HIS A 104 -0.64 13.75 -15.86
N LEU A 105 -0.06 13.43 -14.71
CA LEU A 105 0.29 14.36 -13.65
C LEU A 105 1.58 15.00 -14.14
N VAL A 106 1.49 16.31 -14.39
CA VAL A 106 2.37 17.13 -15.25
C VAL A 106 3.85 17.16 -14.84
N ASP A 107 4.26 16.43 -13.80
CA ASP A 107 5.63 16.48 -13.25
C ASP A 107 6.14 15.17 -12.63
N GLN A 108 5.45 14.03 -12.82
CA GLN A 108 5.93 12.73 -12.34
C GLN A 108 6.05 11.72 -13.47
N ASP A 109 7.20 11.06 -13.50
CA ASP A 109 7.49 9.91 -14.36
C ASP A 109 6.31 8.95 -14.42
N ARG A 110 6.12 8.35 -15.61
CA ARG A 110 5.16 7.29 -15.89
C ARG A 110 5.17 6.26 -14.75
N GLY A 111 4.12 6.21 -13.93
CA GLY A 111 4.04 5.38 -12.74
C GLY A 111 2.63 4.87 -12.49
N TYR A 112 2.38 4.37 -11.28
CA TYR A 112 1.06 3.90 -10.87
C TYR A 112 0.63 4.56 -9.57
N VAL A 113 -0.68 4.61 -9.38
CA VAL A 113 -1.29 4.97 -8.10
C VAL A 113 -2.15 3.81 -7.63
N GLY A 114 -2.10 3.54 -6.33
CA GLY A 114 -3.01 2.58 -5.70
C GLY A 114 -3.62 3.18 -4.44
N THR A 115 -4.85 2.76 -4.13
CA THR A 115 -5.55 3.22 -2.92
C THR A 115 -5.87 2.08 -1.97
N VAL A 116 -5.78 2.38 -0.68
CA VAL A 116 -6.11 1.45 0.41
C VAL A 116 -7.07 2.14 1.38
N GLU A 117 -8.18 1.48 1.69
CA GLU A 117 -9.07 1.87 2.80
C GLU A 117 -8.52 1.30 4.11
N TYR A 118 -8.37 2.12 5.12
CA TYR A 118 -8.02 1.70 6.48
C TYR A 118 -9.22 1.90 7.39
N ARG A 119 -9.58 0.85 8.13
CA ARG A 119 -10.66 0.89 9.12
C ARG A 119 -10.06 1.08 10.50
N TYR A 120 -10.67 1.95 11.29
CA TYR A 120 -10.22 2.24 12.63
C TYR A 120 -11.38 2.22 13.62
N ARG A 121 -11.03 1.96 14.87
CA ARG A 121 -11.87 2.20 16.03
C ARG A 121 -11.18 3.18 16.96
N VAL A 122 -11.98 4.00 17.63
CA VAL A 122 -11.51 4.93 18.64
C VAL A 122 -11.55 4.24 20.00
N TYR A 123 -10.44 4.35 20.73
CA TYR A 123 -10.28 3.86 22.09
C TYR A 123 -10.13 5.03 23.06
N ARG A 124 -10.68 4.87 24.25
CA ARG A 124 -10.63 5.83 25.36
C ARG A 124 -9.84 5.24 26.52
N GLY A 125 -9.06 6.08 27.19
CA GLY A 125 -8.43 5.77 28.47
C GLY A 125 -9.34 6.14 29.64
N ALA A 126 -9.07 5.56 30.81
CA ALA A 126 -9.80 5.89 32.03
C ALA A 126 -9.77 7.39 32.36
N ASP A 127 -10.86 7.89 32.92
CA ASP A 127 -11.00 9.29 33.30
C ASP A 127 -10.05 9.68 34.43
N LYS A 128 -9.45 10.87 34.31
CA LYS A 128 -8.49 11.42 35.27
C LYS A 128 -8.79 12.87 35.61
N PRO A 129 -8.44 13.32 36.83
CA PRO A 129 -8.62 14.71 37.25
C PRO A 129 -7.69 15.68 36.52
N THR A 130 -6.54 15.22 36.02
CA THR A 130 -5.55 16.07 35.37
C THR A 130 -5.19 15.58 33.96
N ARG A 131 -4.81 16.53 33.09
CA ARG A 131 -4.34 16.24 31.72
C ARG A 131 -3.09 15.34 31.73
N ALA A 132 -2.19 15.54 32.70
CA ALA A 132 -0.96 14.77 32.83
C ALA A 132 -1.23 13.30 33.18
N GLU A 133 -2.16 13.04 34.11
CA GLU A 133 -2.57 11.68 34.43
C GLU A 133 -3.27 10.99 33.25
N ALA A 134 -4.16 11.71 32.54
CA ALA A 134 -4.80 11.16 31.34
C ALA A 134 -3.76 10.81 30.25
N ALA A 135 -2.71 11.61 30.11
CA ALA A 135 -1.63 11.34 29.16
C ALA A 135 -0.77 10.13 29.51
N ALA A 136 -0.69 9.73 30.79
CA ALA A 136 0.05 8.54 31.22
C ALA A 136 -0.74 7.23 31.04
N VAL A 137 -2.07 7.31 30.94
CA VAL A 137 -2.95 6.14 30.84
C VAL A 137 -2.98 5.57 29.42
N THR A 138 -3.08 4.25 29.31
CA THR A 138 -3.33 3.56 28.03
C THR A 138 -4.81 3.72 27.64
N ALA A 139 -5.08 4.00 26.37
CA ALA A 139 -6.45 4.01 25.84
C ALA A 139 -6.80 2.60 25.35
N ASP A 140 -7.43 1.80 26.22
CA ASP A 140 -7.77 0.39 26.00
C ASP A 140 -9.28 0.11 26.09
N ILE A 141 -10.09 1.11 26.43
CA ILE A 141 -11.56 0.99 26.46
C ILE A 141 -12.09 1.28 25.05
N PRO A 142 -12.66 0.30 24.32
CA PRO A 142 -13.22 0.56 23.01
C PRO A 142 -14.44 1.49 23.13
N THR A 143 -14.56 2.42 22.20
CA THR A 143 -15.76 3.23 22.03
C THR A 143 -16.60 2.69 20.87
N ASP A 144 -17.84 3.15 20.76
CA ASP A 144 -18.71 2.84 19.60
C ASP A 144 -18.33 3.65 18.34
N THR A 145 -17.27 4.47 18.40
CA THR A 145 -16.83 5.30 17.28
C THR A 145 -15.88 4.52 16.38
N GLU A 146 -16.35 4.22 15.19
CA GLU A 146 -15.58 3.61 14.11
C GLU A 146 -15.50 4.55 12.91
N GLY A 147 -14.49 4.35 12.07
CA GLY A 147 -14.39 5.10 10.83
C GLY A 147 -13.44 4.47 9.84
N ARG A 148 -13.34 5.14 8.69
CA ARG A 148 -12.57 4.68 7.54
C ARG A 148 -11.80 5.84 6.93
N GLU A 149 -10.57 5.60 6.52
CA GLU A 149 -9.75 6.57 5.79
C GLU A 149 -9.17 5.91 4.54
N THR A 150 -9.35 6.55 3.38
CA THR A 150 -8.74 6.10 2.14
C THR A 150 -7.47 6.87 1.89
N LEU A 151 -6.36 6.15 1.75
CA LEU A 151 -5.06 6.72 1.43
C LEU A 151 -4.60 6.27 0.05
N ARG A 152 -3.97 7.18 -0.69
CA ARG A 152 -3.36 6.96 -1.99
C ARG A 152 -1.85 6.83 -1.85
N TYR A 153 -1.28 5.91 -2.61
CA TYR A 153 0.15 5.63 -2.69
C TYR A 153 0.61 5.74 -4.13
N THR A 154 1.83 6.22 -4.31
CA THR A 154 2.49 6.34 -5.60
C THR A 154 3.53 5.25 -5.76
N PHE A 155 3.59 4.68 -6.96
CA PHE A 155 4.50 3.61 -7.34
C PHE A 155 5.31 4.05 -8.56
N THR A 156 6.54 3.55 -8.66
CA THR A 156 7.40 3.78 -9.82
C THR A 156 6.84 3.13 -11.08
N ALA A 157 7.43 3.45 -12.25
CA ALA A 157 7.15 2.77 -13.52
C ALA A 157 7.23 1.23 -13.44
N GLY A 158 8.08 0.70 -12.54
CA GLY A 158 8.23 -0.74 -12.32
C GLY A 158 7.19 -1.36 -11.37
N GLY A 159 6.26 -0.55 -10.86
CA GLY A 159 5.24 -0.95 -9.90
C GLY A 159 5.76 -1.09 -8.47
N THR A 160 6.87 -0.41 -8.12
CA THR A 160 7.48 -0.52 -6.78
C THR A 160 7.10 0.68 -5.91
N TRP A 161 6.65 0.41 -4.69
CA TRP A 161 6.44 1.43 -3.67
C TRP A 161 7.76 1.78 -2.99
N ASN A 162 8.01 3.07 -2.79
CA ASN A 162 9.25 3.58 -2.18
C ASN A 162 9.15 3.75 -0.65
N GLY A 163 8.05 3.36 -0.03
CA GLY A 163 7.81 3.58 1.40
C GLY A 163 7.24 4.96 1.76
N ALA A 164 6.89 5.79 0.77
CA ALA A 164 6.29 7.10 1.03
C ALA A 164 4.92 6.95 1.73
N LYS A 165 4.67 7.87 2.66
CA LYS A 165 3.41 7.98 3.39
C LYS A 165 2.23 8.17 2.43
N GLY A 166 1.11 7.52 2.74
CA GLY A 166 -0.12 7.68 1.98
C GLY A 166 -0.70 9.09 2.09
N GLU A 167 -1.23 9.56 0.97
CA GLU A 167 -1.94 10.83 0.86
C GLU A 167 -3.44 10.60 1.08
N LYS A 168 -4.07 11.41 1.94
CA LYS A 168 -5.51 11.28 2.16
C LYS A 168 -6.28 11.65 0.89
N VAL A 169 -7.14 10.74 0.45
CA VAL A 169 -8.07 11.02 -0.65
C VAL A 169 -9.24 11.82 -0.09
N ALA A 170 -9.59 12.93 -0.74
CA ALA A 170 -10.81 13.67 -0.39
C ALA A 170 -12.02 12.80 -0.72
N ASN A 171 -12.90 12.61 0.26
CA ASN A 171 -14.19 11.96 0.08
C ASN A 171 -15.15 12.87 -0.69
#